data_AF-A0A081AX55-F1
#
_entry.id   AF-A0A081AX55-F1
#
_cell.length_a   1.000
_cell.length_b   1.000
_cell.length_c   1.000
_cell.angle_alpha   90.00
_cell.angle_beta   90.00
_cell.angle_gamma   90.00
#
_symmetry.space_group_name_H-M   'P 1'
#
loop_
_entity.id
_entity.type
_entity.pdbx_description
1 polymer ?
#
loop_
_entity_poly.entity_id
_entity_poly.type
_entity_poly.pdbx_seq_one_letter_code
_entity_poly.pdbx_strand_id
1 'polypeptide(L)'
;MEEQQHYVSAPPTPLGLQDKNESTAKPTTTKLFSQLPNPLATASILSIMVVHWLQPLVVLGAKHVLEKENIWPVCESDSCTSLGTRFLKVYKPHKKLPFVLSPVAIAFIATFKREIVVVLGNCLLYIFALSMQSTGANMRSLVMDLVYQKSLRLSCVARQQYSTGEVLTLMSVDTERVFTVMMESPWL
;
A
#
# COMPACT_ATOMS: atom_id res chain seq x y z
N MET A 1 35.54 -17.17 -1.33
CA MET A 1 35.32 -16.67 -2.69
C MET A 1 34.04 -15.86 -2.65
N GLU A 2 34.14 -14.56 -2.38
CA GLU A 2 32.98 -13.66 -2.47
C GLU A 2 32.80 -13.31 -3.94
N GLU A 3 31.74 -13.83 -4.57
CA GLU A 3 31.30 -13.37 -5.87
C GLU A 3 30.91 -11.89 -5.74
N GLN A 4 31.78 -10.99 -6.23
CA GLN A 4 31.38 -9.63 -6.55
C GLN A 4 30.31 -9.73 -7.64
N GLN A 5 29.03 -9.72 -7.25
CA GLN A 5 27.93 -9.48 -8.18
C GLN A 5 28.18 -8.13 -8.86
N HIS A 6 28.75 -8.20 -10.05
CA HIS A 6 29.01 -7.05 -10.91
C HIS A 6 27.67 -6.57 -11.45
N TYR A 7 26.97 -5.78 -10.63
CA TYR A 7 25.74 -5.12 -11.04
C TYR A 7 26.06 -4.21 -12.23
N VAL A 8 25.46 -4.53 -13.38
CA VAL A 8 25.51 -3.68 -14.56
C VAL A 8 24.40 -2.64 -14.40
N SER A 9 24.79 -1.37 -14.30
CA SER A 9 23.85 -0.25 -14.19
C SER A 9 22.85 -0.26 -15.35
N ALA A 10 21.60 0.10 -15.07
CA ALA A 10 20.59 0.21 -16.12
C ALA A 10 21.03 1.24 -17.18
N PRO A 11 20.78 0.99 -18.48
CA PRO A 11 21.05 1.96 -19.52
C PRO A 11 20.22 3.24 -19.29
N PRO A 12 20.78 4.44 -19.55
CA PRO A 12 20.06 5.69 -19.33
C PRO A 12 18.85 5.77 -20.25
N THR A 13 17.74 6.31 -19.72
CA THR A 13 16.51 6.54 -20.48
C THR A 13 16.80 7.47 -21.67
N PRO A 14 16.28 7.19 -22.89
CA PRO A 14 16.47 8.08 -24.02
C PRO A 14 15.94 9.48 -23.69
N LEU A 15 16.77 10.49 -23.97
CA LEU A 15 16.58 11.90 -23.66
C LEU A 15 15.31 12.47 -24.31
N GLY A 16 14.18 12.38 -23.62
CA GLY A 16 13.06 13.29 -23.83
C GLY A 16 13.36 14.61 -23.12
N LEU A 17 13.81 15.62 -23.87
CA LEU A 17 13.97 17.02 -23.42
C LEU A 17 14.53 17.18 -21.99
N GLN A 18 15.75 16.69 -21.73
CA GLN A 18 16.57 17.34 -20.70
C GLN A 18 17.06 18.66 -21.28
N ASP A 19 16.75 19.76 -20.59
CA ASP A 19 17.28 21.08 -20.88
C ASP A 19 18.81 21.00 -21.02
N LYS A 20 19.29 21.52 -22.16
CA LYS A 20 20.62 21.33 -22.72
C LYS A 20 21.74 22.10 -22.00
N ASN A 21 21.62 22.33 -20.69
CA ASN A 21 22.53 23.14 -19.89
C ASN A 21 23.05 22.48 -18.60
N GLU A 22 23.13 21.15 -18.53
CA GLU A 22 23.82 20.49 -17.40
C GLU A 22 24.89 19.51 -17.90
N SER A 23 25.98 20.10 -18.41
CA SER A 23 27.23 19.40 -18.69
C SER A 23 27.99 19.15 -17.39
N THR A 24 28.40 17.89 -17.18
CA THR A 24 29.55 17.46 -16.36
C THR A 24 29.62 17.97 -14.92
N ALA A 25 28.67 17.58 -14.09
CA ALA A 25 28.91 17.38 -12.66
C ALA A 25 27.97 16.29 -12.14
N LYS A 26 28.49 15.28 -11.43
CA LYS A 26 27.65 14.51 -10.51
C LYS A 26 26.96 15.55 -9.60
N PRO A 27 25.62 15.59 -9.51
CA PRO A 27 24.95 16.52 -8.62
C PRO A 27 25.37 16.15 -7.20
N THR A 28 26.33 16.91 -6.70
CA THR A 28 26.77 16.84 -5.32
C THR A 28 25.62 17.41 -4.50
N THR A 29 25.24 16.67 -3.44
CA THR A 29 24.28 17.03 -2.38
C THR A 29 22.85 16.49 -2.47
N THR A 30 22.62 15.28 -3.00
CA THR A 30 21.47 14.46 -2.56
C THR A 30 22.00 13.45 -1.54
N LYS A 31 21.52 13.51 -0.29
CA LYS A 31 21.94 12.56 0.77
C LYS A 31 21.78 11.12 0.26
N LEU A 32 22.87 10.36 0.15
CA LEU A 32 22.84 8.94 -0.21
C LEU A 32 22.02 8.18 0.85
N PHE A 33 20.89 7.60 0.46
CA PHE A 33 20.09 6.77 1.36
C PHE A 33 20.84 5.52 1.80
N SER A 34 21.79 5.03 1.01
CA SER A 34 22.70 3.95 1.39
C SER A 34 23.58 4.26 2.61
N GLN A 35 23.83 5.54 2.90
CA GLN A 35 24.60 5.98 4.06
C GLN A 35 23.71 6.29 5.28
N LEU A 36 22.40 6.36 5.10
CA LEU A 36 21.44 6.59 6.18
C LEU A 36 20.95 5.25 6.77
N PRO A 37 20.63 5.24 8.08
CA PRO A 37 19.97 4.09 8.68
C PRO A 37 18.59 3.88 8.05
N ASN A 38 18.18 2.62 7.92
CA ASN A 38 16.91 2.28 7.32
C ASN A 38 15.75 2.78 8.21
N PRO A 39 14.84 3.62 7.70
CA PRO A 39 13.71 4.15 8.47
C PRO A 39 12.79 3.04 9.03
N LEU A 40 12.77 1.85 8.43
CA LEU A 40 12.08 0.67 8.96
C LEU A 40 12.52 0.28 10.38
N ALA A 41 13.76 0.56 10.76
CA ALA A 41 14.29 0.24 12.08
C ALA A 41 13.67 1.12 13.18
N THR A 42 13.27 2.35 12.85
CA THR A 42 12.71 3.33 13.81
C THR A 42 11.19 3.50 13.64
N ALA A 43 10.62 3.01 12.53
CA ALA A 43 9.21 3.18 12.22
C ALA A 43 8.28 2.43 13.18
N SER A 44 7.16 3.08 13.52
CA SER A 44 6.07 2.43 14.27
C SER A 44 5.36 1.38 13.42
N ILE A 45 4.67 0.43 14.08
CA ILE A 45 3.92 -0.63 13.40
C ILE A 45 2.87 -0.05 12.44
N LEU A 46 2.18 1.04 12.83
CA LEU A 46 1.22 1.74 11.96
C LEU A 46 1.92 2.35 10.73
N SER A 47 3.07 3.00 10.92
CA SER A 47 3.85 3.56 9.81
C SER A 47 4.35 2.50 8.84
N ILE A 48 4.63 1.29 9.33
CA ILE A 48 5.01 0.13 8.51
C ILE A 48 3.79 -0.39 7.74
N MET A 49 2.63 -0.52 8.39
CA MET A 49 1.40 -0.99 7.74
C MET A 49 0.98 -0.07 6.59
N VAL A 50 0.98 1.24 6.79
CA VAL A 50 0.59 2.23 5.76
C VAL A 50 1.73 2.52 4.77
N VAL A 51 2.89 1.85 4.89
CA VAL A 51 4.06 2.02 4.00
C VAL A 51 4.55 3.48 3.93
N HIS A 52 4.24 4.28 4.96
CA HIS A 52 4.53 5.71 5.00
C HIS A 52 6.04 5.98 4.97
N TRP A 53 6.84 5.07 5.54
CA TRP A 53 8.29 5.16 5.57
C TRP A 53 8.95 5.10 4.17
N LEU A 54 8.26 4.55 3.16
CA LEU A 54 8.78 4.36 1.80
C LEU A 54 8.58 5.60 0.91
N GLN A 55 7.72 6.53 1.32
CA GLN A 55 7.40 7.74 0.56
C GLN A 55 8.62 8.51 0.01
N PRO A 56 9.69 8.78 0.78
CA PRO A 56 10.86 9.47 0.23
C PRO A 56 11.53 8.74 -0.94
N LEU A 57 11.49 7.41 -0.97
CA LEU A 57 12.03 6.60 -2.07
C LEU A 57 11.14 6.67 -3.31
N VAL A 58 9.81 6.66 -3.12
CA VAL A 58 8.83 6.79 -4.21
C VAL A 58 8.98 8.13 -4.92
N VAL A 59 9.12 9.22 -4.15
CA VAL A 59 9.32 10.56 -4.71
C VAL A 59 10.66 10.66 -5.45
N LEU A 60 11.71 10.01 -4.96
CA LEU A 60 13.00 9.97 -5.63
C LEU A 60 12.93 9.18 -6.95
N GLY A 61 12.27 8.01 -6.92
CA GLY A 61 12.05 7.17 -8.09
C GLY A 61 11.19 7.79 -9.17
N ALA A 62 10.28 8.69 -8.80
CA ALA A 62 9.49 9.46 -9.75
C ALA A 62 10.33 10.51 -10.51
N LYS A 63 11.47 10.93 -9.96
CA LYS A 63 12.35 11.95 -10.55
C LYS A 63 13.54 11.35 -11.29
N HIS A 64 14.12 10.27 -10.76
CA HIS A 64 15.35 9.67 -11.28
C HIS A 64 15.30 8.15 -11.19
N VAL A 65 16.02 7.46 -12.09
CA VAL A 65 16.21 6.00 -12.00
C VAL A 65 16.97 5.68 -10.72
N LEU A 66 16.38 4.82 -9.87
CA LEU A 66 17.01 4.42 -8.61
C LEU A 66 18.19 3.51 -8.86
N GLU A 67 19.38 4.01 -8.54
CA GLU A 67 20.59 3.20 -8.44
C GLU A 67 20.78 2.62 -7.03
N LYS A 68 21.68 1.64 -6.90
CA LYS A 68 21.99 0.96 -5.63
C LYS A 68 22.31 1.93 -4.49
N GLU A 69 23.01 3.03 -4.79
CA GLU A 69 23.39 4.06 -3.82
C GLU A 69 22.21 4.86 -3.24
N ASN A 70 21.06 4.84 -3.93
CA ASN A 70 19.81 5.52 -3.56
C ASN A 70 18.86 4.64 -2.74
N ILE A 71 19.29 3.44 -2.32
CA ILE A 71 18.46 2.49 -1.57
C ILE A 71 19.05 2.29 -0.17
N TRP A 72 18.19 2.23 0.86
CA TRP A 72 18.64 1.95 2.23
C TRP A 72 19.25 0.55 2.37
N PRO A 73 20.24 0.38 3.25
CA PRO A 73 20.72 -0.94 3.62
C PRO A 73 19.62 -1.76 4.32
N VAL A 74 19.77 -3.08 4.29
CA VAL A 74 18.90 -4.01 5.03
C VAL A 74 19.00 -3.72 6.53
N CYS A 75 17.87 -3.76 7.24
CA CYS A 75 17.86 -3.61 8.70
C CYS A 75 18.67 -4.74 9.35
N GLU A 76 19.46 -4.45 10.38
CA GLU A 76 20.20 -5.48 11.11
C GLU A 76 19.28 -6.56 11.71
N SER A 77 18.06 -6.18 12.09
CA SER A 77 17.02 -7.12 12.57
C SER A 77 16.67 -8.17 11.53
N ASP A 78 16.73 -7.80 10.25
CA ASP A 78 16.29 -8.59 9.10
C ASP A 78 17.47 -9.33 8.45
N SER A 79 18.68 -9.18 9.00
CA SER A 79 19.86 -9.93 8.59
C SER A 79 19.76 -11.41 8.96
N CYS A 80 20.26 -12.29 8.09
CA CYS A 80 20.27 -13.73 8.31
C CYS A 80 20.89 -14.14 9.65
N THR A 81 21.92 -13.43 10.11
CA THR A 81 22.57 -13.66 11.41
C THR A 81 21.61 -13.40 12.57
N SER A 82 20.89 -12.27 12.53
CA SER A 82 19.89 -11.91 13.54
C SER A 82 18.72 -12.89 13.54
N LEU A 83 18.19 -13.24 12.36
CA LEU A 83 17.11 -14.22 12.24
C LEU A 83 17.52 -15.60 12.75
N GLY A 84 18.72 -16.07 12.39
CA GLY A 84 19.25 -17.36 12.82
C GLY A 84 19.37 -17.45 14.34
N THR A 85 19.92 -16.41 14.98
CA THR A 85 20.03 -16.37 16.45
C THR A 85 18.67 -16.34 17.15
N ARG A 86 17.69 -15.59 16.61
CA ARG A 86 16.31 -15.54 17.13
C ARG A 86 15.60 -16.89 16.97
N PHE A 87 15.77 -17.55 15.83
CA PHE A 87 15.20 -18.88 15.58
C PHE A 87 15.80 -19.93 16.50
N LEU A 88 17.12 -20.01 16.59
CA LEU A 88 17.81 -21.00 17.44
C LEU A 88 17.48 -20.84 18.93
N LYS A 89 17.22 -19.61 19.39
CA LYS A 89 16.78 -19.35 20.77
C LYS A 89 15.41 -19.98 21.09
N VAL A 90 14.53 -20.10 20.09
CA VAL A 90 13.17 -20.60 20.27
C VAL A 90 12.99 -22.05 19.81
N TYR A 91 13.84 -22.53 18.90
CA TYR A 91 13.76 -23.86 18.32
C TYR A 91 14.08 -24.95 19.34
N LYS A 92 13.12 -25.86 19.55
CA LYS A 92 13.25 -27.01 20.46
C LYS A 92 12.90 -28.30 19.70
N PRO A 93 13.89 -29.06 19.20
CA PRO A 93 13.67 -30.16 18.26
C PRO A 93 12.89 -31.35 18.86
N HIS A 94 12.99 -31.60 20.16
CA HIS A 94 12.42 -32.80 20.80
C HIS A 94 11.15 -32.54 21.63
N LYS A 95 10.53 -31.36 21.49
CA LYS A 95 9.30 -31.07 22.23
C LYS A 95 8.12 -31.81 21.59
N LYS A 96 7.52 -32.77 22.29
CA LYS A 96 6.23 -33.36 21.87
C LYS A 96 5.15 -32.30 22.04
N LEU A 97 4.54 -31.89 20.94
CA LEU A 97 3.52 -30.84 20.90
C LEU A 97 2.13 -31.45 20.78
N PRO A 98 1.10 -30.77 21.32
CA PRO A 98 -0.26 -31.30 21.39
C PRO A 98 -0.99 -31.32 20.04
N PHE A 99 -0.35 -30.86 18.96
CA PHE A 99 -0.96 -30.71 17.64
C PHE A 99 0.00 -31.17 16.53
N VAL A 100 -0.53 -31.53 15.36
CA VAL A 100 0.17 -32.07 14.15
C VAL A 100 1.24 -31.12 13.57
N LEU A 101 1.47 -29.96 14.17
CA LEU A 101 2.45 -28.99 13.71
C LEU A 101 3.87 -29.44 14.06
N SER A 102 4.74 -29.45 13.05
CA SER A 102 6.17 -29.70 13.23
C SER A 102 6.79 -28.68 14.21
N PRO A 103 7.71 -29.09 15.12
CA PRO A 103 8.42 -28.17 16.02
C PRO A 103 9.11 -27.01 15.31
N VAL A 104 9.52 -27.23 14.05
CA VAL A 104 10.09 -26.23 13.16
C VAL A 104 9.08 -25.14 12.83
N ALA A 105 7.85 -25.52 12.44
CA ALA A 105 6.80 -24.56 12.06
C ALA A 105 6.45 -23.61 13.20
N ILE A 106 6.40 -24.12 14.44
CA ILE A 106 6.16 -23.30 15.64
C ILE A 106 7.33 -22.34 15.90
N ALA A 107 8.57 -22.81 15.73
CA ALA A 107 9.74 -21.95 15.84
C ALA A 107 9.73 -20.84 14.77
N PHE A 108 9.29 -21.13 13.54
CA PHE A 108 9.06 -20.13 12.51
C PHE A 108 7.99 -19.11 12.93
N ILE A 109 6.80 -19.55 13.34
CA ILE A 109 5.72 -18.64 13.76
C ILE A 109 6.18 -17.75 14.93
N ALA A 110 6.88 -18.31 15.91
CA ALA A 110 7.40 -17.55 17.03
C ALA A 110 8.53 -16.57 16.62
N THR A 111 9.37 -16.97 15.66
CA THR A 111 10.44 -16.14 15.10
C THR A 111 9.89 -15.02 14.24
N PHE A 112 8.77 -15.18 13.55
CA PHE A 112 8.20 -14.17 12.65
C PHE A 112 6.90 -13.53 13.19
N LYS A 113 6.67 -13.60 14.50
CA LYS A 113 5.41 -13.13 15.11
C LYS A 113 5.06 -11.67 14.80
N ARG A 114 6.04 -10.77 14.72
CA ARG A 114 5.80 -9.33 14.46
C ARG A 114 5.37 -9.14 13.02
N GLU A 115 6.06 -9.81 12.11
CA GLU A 115 5.90 -9.78 10.67
C GLU A 115 4.54 -10.37 10.30
N ILE A 116 4.16 -11.49 10.93
CA ILE A 116 2.82 -12.10 10.80
C ILE A 116 1.73 -11.13 11.27
N VAL A 117 1.91 -10.46 12.41
CA VAL A 117 0.93 -9.48 12.92
C VAL A 117 0.76 -8.31 11.95
N VAL A 118 1.85 -7.78 11.38
CA VAL A 118 1.80 -6.70 10.37
C VAL A 118 1.05 -7.16 9.11
N VAL A 119 1.38 -8.34 8.58
CA VAL A 119 0.72 -8.90 7.38
C VAL A 119 -0.76 -9.15 7.64
N LEU A 120 -1.10 -9.70 8.81
CA LEU A 120 -2.48 -9.93 9.20
C LEU A 120 -3.26 -8.61 9.32
N GLY A 121 -2.67 -7.59 9.96
CA GLY A 121 -3.27 -6.26 10.07
C GLY A 121 -3.53 -5.63 8.70
N ASN A 122 -2.56 -5.69 7.79
CA ASN A 122 -2.72 -5.21 6.41
C ASN A 122 -3.79 -5.99 5.63
N CYS A 123 -3.85 -7.31 5.80
CA CYS A 123 -4.88 -8.15 5.18
C CYS A 123 -6.27 -7.76 5.68
N LEU A 124 -6.44 -7.58 7.00
CA LEU A 124 -7.71 -7.14 7.59
C LEU A 124 -8.12 -5.76 7.08
N LEU A 125 -7.18 -4.81 7.00
CA LEU A 125 -7.43 -3.48 6.45
C LEU A 125 -7.89 -3.55 4.98
N TYR A 126 -7.24 -4.39 4.17
CA TYR A 126 -7.60 -4.59 2.77
C TYR A 126 -8.99 -5.23 2.61
N ILE A 127 -9.30 -6.28 3.37
CA ILE A 127 -10.62 -6.91 3.36
C ILE A 127 -11.71 -5.94 3.84
N PHE A 128 -11.41 -5.15 4.86
CA PHE A 128 -12.32 -4.11 5.35
C PHE A 128 -12.60 -3.05 4.27
N ALA A 129 -11.55 -2.56 3.59
CA ALA A 129 -11.69 -1.63 2.49
C ALA A 129 -12.58 -2.20 1.37
N LEU A 130 -12.33 -3.44 0.92
CA LEU A 130 -13.16 -4.12 -0.08
C LEU A 130 -14.63 -4.27 0.37
N SER A 131 -14.85 -4.61 1.64
CA SER A 131 -16.20 -4.75 2.20
C SER A 131 -16.96 -3.43 2.18
N MET A 132 -16.27 -2.33 2.49
CA MET A 132 -16.84 -0.98 2.44
C MET A 132 -17.19 -0.56 1.01
N GLN A 133 -16.32 -0.85 0.04
CA GLN A 133 -16.60 -0.60 -1.38
C GLN A 133 -17.81 -1.37 -1.89
N SER A 134 -17.90 -2.66 -1.56
CA SER A 134 -19.04 -3.50 -1.93
C SER A 134 -20.35 -2.98 -1.32
N THR A 135 -20.33 -2.56 -0.05
CA THR A 135 -21.49 -1.98 0.62
C THR A 135 -21.92 -0.66 -0.05
N GLY A 136 -20.96 0.19 -0.44
CA GLY A 136 -21.24 1.44 -1.16
C GLY A 136 -21.87 1.22 -2.53
N ALA A 137 -21.38 0.24 -3.30
CA ALA A 137 -21.98 -0.12 -4.59
C ALA A 137 -23.42 -0.64 -4.45
N ASN A 138 -23.68 -1.44 -3.40
CA ASN A 138 -25.02 -1.93 -3.09
C ASN A 138 -25.96 -0.79 -2.68
N MET A 139 -25.50 0.14 -1.84
CA MET A 139 -26.29 1.32 -1.45
C MET A 139 -26.62 2.22 -2.65
N ARG A 140 -25.65 2.50 -3.52
CA ARG A 140 -25.85 3.23 -4.78
C ARG A 140 -26.97 2.60 -5.63
N SER A 141 -26.94 1.28 -5.76
CA SER A 141 -27.94 0.54 -6.55
C SER A 141 -29.34 0.65 -5.93
N LEU A 142 -29.46 0.62 -4.60
CA LEU A 142 -30.74 0.79 -3.91
C LEU A 142 -31.30 2.22 -4.04
N VAL A 143 -30.46 3.25 -3.94
CA VAL A 143 -30.88 4.64 -4.12
C VAL A 143 -31.37 4.87 -5.56
N MET A 144 -30.64 4.35 -6.55
CA MET A 144 -31.02 4.34 -7.95
C MET A 144 -32.40 3.68 -8.14
N ASP A 145 -32.58 2.51 -7.52
CA ASP A 145 -33.83 1.81 -7.21
C ASP A 145 -35.01 2.73 -6.92
N LEU A 146 -34.90 3.36 -5.75
CA LEU A 146 -35.95 4.16 -5.13
C LEU A 146 -36.26 5.43 -5.92
N VAL A 147 -35.25 6.11 -6.46
CA VAL A 147 -35.42 7.32 -7.28
C VAL A 147 -36.16 6.97 -8.57
N TYR A 148 -35.78 5.87 -9.21
CA TYR A 148 -36.43 5.40 -10.43
C TYR A 148 -37.91 5.07 -10.17
N GLN A 149 -38.20 4.26 -9.15
CA GLN A 149 -39.58 3.90 -8.80
C GLN A 149 -40.43 5.12 -8.40
N LYS A 150 -39.85 6.09 -7.69
CA LYS A 150 -40.53 7.34 -7.36
C LYS A 150 -40.85 8.15 -8.60
N SER A 151 -39.90 8.30 -9.53
CA SER A 151 -40.14 9.06 -10.77
C SER A 151 -41.24 8.43 -11.65
N LEU A 152 -41.33 7.09 -11.68
CA LEU A 152 -42.39 6.36 -12.39
C LEU A 152 -43.77 6.48 -11.74
N ARG A 153 -43.85 6.71 -10.42
CA ARG A 153 -45.11 6.87 -9.67
C ARG A 153 -45.60 8.32 -9.52
N LEU A 154 -44.85 9.32 -10.00
CA LEU A 154 -45.25 10.72 -9.90
C LEU A 154 -46.37 11.06 -10.90
N SER A 155 -47.41 11.75 -10.40
CA SER A 155 -48.48 12.37 -11.20
C SER A 155 -47.93 13.44 -12.15
N CYS A 156 -48.57 13.66 -13.32
CA CYS A 156 -48.07 14.59 -14.33
C CYS A 156 -47.88 16.03 -13.82
N VAL A 157 -48.65 16.45 -12.81
CA VAL A 157 -48.57 17.77 -12.17
C VAL A 157 -47.29 17.91 -11.33
N ALA A 158 -46.88 16.87 -10.62
CA ALA A 158 -45.62 16.85 -9.86
C ALA A 158 -44.41 16.63 -10.79
N ARG A 159 -44.60 15.93 -11.91
CA ARG A 159 -43.58 15.72 -12.96
C ARG A 159 -43.25 16.98 -13.75
N GLN A 160 -44.08 18.03 -13.64
CA GLN A 160 -43.85 19.33 -14.27
C GLN A 160 -43.02 20.27 -13.38
N GLN A 161 -42.88 19.95 -12.08
CA GLN A 161 -42.07 20.70 -11.11
C GLN A 161 -40.60 20.26 -11.09
N TYR A 162 -40.31 19.02 -11.49
CA TYR A 162 -38.95 18.49 -11.64
C TYR A 162 -38.71 18.12 -13.09
N SER A 163 -37.77 18.78 -13.76
CA SER A 163 -37.39 18.46 -15.13
C SER A 163 -36.73 17.07 -15.18
N THR A 164 -36.95 16.31 -16.25
CA THR A 164 -36.27 15.03 -16.49
C THR A 164 -34.74 15.17 -16.39
N GLY A 165 -34.20 16.34 -16.74
CA GLY A 165 -32.78 16.66 -16.58
C GLY A 165 -32.36 16.80 -15.13
N GLU A 166 -33.18 17.38 -14.27
CA GLU A 166 -32.89 17.52 -12.83
C GLU A 166 -32.93 16.17 -12.11
N VAL A 167 -33.88 15.30 -12.47
CA VAL A 167 -33.95 13.92 -11.96
C VAL A 167 -32.74 13.10 -12.42
N LEU A 168 -32.32 13.25 -13.68
CA LEU A 168 -31.15 12.58 -14.21
C LEU A 168 -29.86 13.07 -13.54
N THR A 169 -29.74 14.38 -13.30
CA THR A 169 -28.63 14.99 -12.57
C THR A 169 -28.60 14.53 -11.12
N LEU A 170 -29.73 14.49 -10.41
CA LEU A 170 -29.83 13.94 -9.05
C LEU A 170 -29.39 12.47 -9.03
N MET A 171 -29.82 11.69 -10.02
CA MET A 171 -29.54 10.27 -10.12
C MET A 171 -28.09 9.95 -10.50
N SER A 172 -27.45 10.73 -11.36
CA SER A 172 -26.05 10.50 -11.77
C SER A 172 -25.07 11.17 -10.82
N VAL A 173 -25.24 12.47 -10.57
CA VAL A 173 -24.30 13.32 -9.83
C VAL A 173 -24.37 13.08 -8.33
N ASP A 174 -25.57 12.98 -7.73
CA ASP A 174 -25.62 12.78 -6.27
C ASP A 174 -25.26 11.35 -5.89
N THR A 175 -25.63 10.37 -6.69
CA THR A 175 -25.23 8.98 -6.45
C THR A 175 -23.71 8.78 -6.63
N GLU A 176 -23.09 9.54 -7.54
CA GLU A 176 -21.63 9.56 -7.70
C GLU A 176 -20.94 10.29 -6.56
N ARG A 177 -21.46 11.44 -6.12
CA ARG A 177 -20.94 12.14 -4.94
C ARG A 177 -21.10 11.32 -3.66
N VAL A 178 -22.20 10.62 -3.47
CA VAL A 178 -22.40 9.72 -2.31
C VAL A 178 -21.45 8.53 -2.38
N PHE A 179 -21.24 7.96 -3.58
CA PHE A 179 -20.27 6.89 -3.77
C PHE A 179 -18.83 7.36 -3.51
N THR A 180 -18.45 8.52 -4.04
CA THR A 180 -17.15 9.15 -3.81
C THR A 180 -16.97 9.50 -2.34
N VAL A 181 -17.95 10.11 -1.69
CA VAL A 181 -17.87 10.38 -0.24
C VAL A 181 -17.73 9.06 0.51
N MET A 182 -18.52 8.03 0.24
CA MET A 182 -18.42 6.76 0.97
C MET A 182 -17.10 6.00 0.72
N MET A 183 -16.52 6.12 -0.48
CA MET A 183 -15.23 5.54 -0.86
C MET A 183 -14.02 6.32 -0.33
N GLU A 184 -14.09 7.66 -0.36
CA GLU A 184 -12.98 8.57 -0.06
C GLU A 184 -13.03 9.08 1.39
N SER A 185 -14.16 8.97 2.11
CA SER A 185 -14.29 9.31 3.54
C SER A 185 -13.24 8.66 4.44
N PRO A 186 -12.74 7.44 4.18
CA PRO A 186 -11.67 6.86 5.00
C PRO A 186 -10.30 7.55 4.82
N TRP A 187 -10.14 8.44 3.84
CA TRP A 187 -8.87 9.04 3.43
C TRP A 187 -8.88 10.58 3.34
N LEU A 188 -10.02 11.24 3.60
CA LEU A 188 -10.16 12.71 3.77
C LEU A 188 -10.10 13.09 5.26
#